data_AF-A0A8T4CIE1-F1
#
_entry.id   AF-A0A8T4CIE1-F1
#
_cell.length_a   1.000
_cell.length_b   1.000
_cell.length_c   1.000
_cell.angle_alpha   90.00
_cell.angle_beta   90.00
_cell.angle_gamma   90.00
#
_symmetry.space_group_name_H-M   'P 1'
#
loop_
_entity.id
_entity.type
_entity.pdbx_description
1 polymer ?
#
loop_
_entity_poly.entity_id
_entity_poly.type
_entity_poly.pdbx_seq_one_letter_code
_entity_poly.pdbx_strand_id
1 'polypeptide(L)'
;MVENKRVTTESEAQQIAEKFLLTEYFDSKINFNESQLITVDSGQVYHLRGTIIMRSRSMLDRFVGPKSANKYEFKIEIDAQQGQIVNYELK
;
A
#
# COMPACT_ATOMS: atom_id res chain seq x y z
N MET A 1 12.08 11.03 -30.18
CA MET A 1 11.22 10.14 -29.38
C MET A 1 10.91 10.90 -28.10
N VAL A 2 9.71 11.48 -28.00
CA VAL A 2 9.29 12.17 -26.77
C VAL A 2 8.84 11.05 -25.85
N GLU A 3 9.66 10.72 -24.84
CA GLU A 3 9.16 9.94 -23.71
C GLU A 3 8.02 10.75 -23.10
N ASN A 4 6.79 10.39 -23.48
CA ASN A 4 5.60 10.83 -22.78
C ASN A 4 5.82 10.36 -21.34
N LYS A 5 6.28 11.26 -20.46
CA LYS A 5 6.29 11.07 -19.01
C LYS A 5 4.84 10.82 -18.61
N ARG A 6 4.42 9.55 -18.68
CA ARG A 6 3.11 9.12 -18.23
C ARG A 6 3.16 9.26 -16.72
N VAL A 7 2.54 10.32 -16.23
CA VAL A 7 2.22 10.45 -14.81
C VAL A 7 1.44 9.19 -14.45
N THR A 8 1.92 8.47 -13.44
CA THR A 8 1.29 7.26 -12.92
C THR A 8 -0.16 7.59 -12.62
N THR A 9 -1.07 6.76 -13.10
CA THR A 9 -2.49 6.89 -12.76
C THR A 9 -2.73 6.36 -11.36
N GLU A 10 -3.83 6.77 -10.72
CA GLU A 10 -4.24 6.23 -9.42
C GLU A 10 -4.29 4.69 -9.42
N SER A 11 -4.83 4.09 -10.49
CA SER A 11 -4.92 2.64 -10.63
C SER A 11 -3.54 1.98 -10.69
N GLU A 12 -2.58 2.57 -11.40
CA GLU A 12 -1.20 2.08 -11.43
C GLU A 12 -0.52 2.22 -10.07
N ALA A 13 -0.73 3.35 -9.38
CA ALA A 13 -0.19 3.57 -8.04
C ALA A 13 -0.73 2.53 -7.04
N GLN A 14 -2.04 2.24 -7.08
CA GLN A 14 -2.66 1.20 -6.26
C GLN A 14 -2.09 -0.18 -6.58
N GLN A 15 -1.89 -0.52 -7.85
CA GLN A 15 -1.28 -1.80 -8.24
C GLN A 15 0.17 -1.93 -7.77
N ILE A 16 0.95 -0.84 -7.78
CA ILE A 16 2.33 -0.81 -7.28
C ILE A 16 2.34 -1.04 -5.77
N ALA A 17 1.48 -0.31 -5.03
CA ALA A 17 1.33 -0.48 -3.59
C ALA A 17 0.87 -1.89 -3.23
N GLU A 18 -0.12 -2.44 -3.95
CA GLU A 18 -0.64 -3.78 -3.73
C GLU A 18 0.45 -4.84 -3.93
N LYS A 19 1.19 -4.76 -5.04
CA LYS A 19 2.30 -5.69 -5.32
C LYS A 19 3.38 -5.62 -4.26
N PHE A 20 3.76 -4.41 -3.83
CA PHE A 20 4.72 -4.21 -2.76
C PHE A 20 4.25 -4.86 -1.45
N LEU A 21 3.03 -4.55 -1.01
CA LEU A 21 2.45 -5.10 0.22
C LEU A 21 2.26 -6.62 0.16
N LEU A 22 1.87 -7.20 -0.98
CA LEU A 22 1.72 -8.65 -1.13
C LEU A 22 3.08 -9.38 -1.16
N THR A 23 4.13 -8.69 -1.59
CA THR A 23 5.51 -9.23 -1.57
C THR A 23 6.02 -9.30 -0.13
N GLU A 24 5.73 -8.27 0.68
CA GLU A 24 6.16 -8.20 2.08
C GLU A 24 5.25 -9.01 3.02
N TYR A 25 3.94 -8.99 2.78
CA TYR A 25 2.91 -9.65 3.59
C TYR A 25 2.09 -10.64 2.77
N PHE A 26 2.70 -11.79 2.50
CA PHE A 26 2.07 -12.87 1.74
C PHE A 26 0.72 -13.32 2.32
N ASP A 27 -0.27 -13.57 1.45
CA ASP A 27 -1.64 -14.00 1.79
C ASP A 27 -2.40 -13.00 2.69
N SER A 28 -2.12 -11.71 2.51
CA SER A 28 -2.82 -10.61 3.19
C SER A 28 -3.91 -10.01 2.32
N LYS A 29 -5.00 -9.56 2.94
CA LYS A 29 -6.08 -8.85 2.25
C LYS A 29 -5.87 -7.35 2.40
N ILE A 30 -5.67 -6.65 1.29
CA ILE A 30 -5.45 -5.20 1.24
C ILE A 30 -6.76 -4.52 0.83
N ASN A 31 -7.16 -3.49 1.56
CA ASN A 31 -8.25 -2.60 1.16
C ASN A 31 -7.73 -1.17 1.15
N PHE A 32 -7.75 -0.52 -0.02
CA PHE A 32 -7.46 0.90 -0.13
C PHE A 32 -8.71 1.69 0.26
N ASN A 33 -8.56 2.62 1.20
CA ASN A 33 -9.64 3.46 1.69
C ASN A 33 -9.55 4.88 1.11
N GLU A 34 -8.33 5.37 0.93
CA GLU A 34 -8.06 6.72 0.48
C GLU A 34 -6.90 6.69 -0.51
N SER A 35 -7.03 7.48 -1.57
CA SER A 35 -6.03 7.63 -2.61
C SER A 35 -6.12 9.06 -3.12
N GLN A 36 -5.02 9.80 -2.96
CA GLN A 36 -4.98 11.23 -3.27
C GLN A 36 -3.65 11.58 -3.94
N LEU A 37 -3.72 12.36 -5.02
CA LEU A 37 -2.55 12.95 -5.64
C LEU A 37 -2.25 14.29 -4.97
N ILE A 38 -1.11 14.39 -4.30
CA ILE A 38 -0.63 15.60 -3.65
C ILE A 38 0.51 16.17 -4.48
N THR A 39 0.43 17.47 -4.79
CA THR A 39 1.56 18.19 -5.39
C THR A 39 2.39 18.82 -4.28
N VAL A 40 3.64 18.39 -4.17
CA VAL A 40 4.66 18.93 -3.26
C VAL A 40 5.70 19.68 -4.09
N ASP A 41 6.52 20.52 -3.46
CA ASP A 41 7.53 21.32 -4.16
C ASP A 41 8.52 20.47 -4.99
N SER A 42 8.71 19.20 -4.60
CA SER A 42 9.56 18.23 -5.30
C SER A 42 8.87 17.44 -6.42
N GLY A 43 7.55 17.57 -6.61
CA GLY A 43 6.80 16.83 -7.63
C GLY A 43 5.39 16.42 -7.22
N GLN A 44 4.81 15.48 -7.96
CA GLN A 44 3.49 14.91 -7.65
C GLN A 44 3.67 13.56 -6.97
N VAL A 45 2.99 13.35 -5.84
CA VAL A 45 3.08 12.13 -5.02
C VAL A 45 1.68 11.62 -4.73
N TYR A 46 1.42 10.35 -5.00
CA TYR A 46 0.21 9.66 -4.56
C TYR A 46 0.34 9.24 -3.11
N HIS A 47 -0.60 9.68 -2.30
CA HIS A 47 -0.80 9.24 -0.93
C HIS A 47 -1.91 8.19 -0.95
N LEU A 48 -1.52 6.94 -0.73
CA LEU A 48 -2.43 5.80 -0.61
C LEU A 48 -2.55 5.43 0.86
N ARG A 49 -3.78 5.28 1.35
CA ARG A 49 -4.04 4.76 2.69
C ARG A 49 -5.07 3.67 2.64
N GLY A 50 -4.91 2.72 3.54
CA GLY A 50 -5.81 1.59 3.59
C GLY A 50 -5.57 0.72 4.80
N THR A 51 -6.20 -0.43 4.76
CA THR A 51 -6.08 -1.44 5.80
C THR A 51 -5.59 -2.73 5.19
N ILE A 52 -4.62 -3.35 5.84
CA ILE A 52 -4.11 -4.67 5.48
C ILE A 52 -4.48 -5.65 6.59
N ILE A 53 -5.11 -6.75 6.19
CA ILE A 53 -5.51 -7.83 7.08
C ILE A 53 -4.53 -8.96 6.86
N MET A 54 -3.66 -9.19 7.83
CA MET A 54 -2.65 -10.25 7.77
C MET A 54 -3.20 -11.51 8.44
N ARG A 55 -3.00 -12.67 7.79
CA ARG A 55 -3.25 -13.95 8.45
C ARG A 55 -2.16 -14.22 9.47
N SER A 56 -2.54 -14.36 10.74
CA SER A 56 -1.64 -14.81 11.81
C SER A 56 -1.09 -16.20 11.45
N ARG A 57 0.24 -16.32 11.27
CA ARG A 57 0.91 -17.60 11.02
C ARG A 57 1.11 -18.44 12.28
N SER A 58 0.57 -18.02 13.42
CA SER A 58 0.85 -18.66 14.70
C SER A 58 -0.05 -19.88 14.92
N MET A 59 0.55 -21.08 14.92
CA MET A 59 -0.10 -22.33 15.37
C MET A 59 -0.54 -22.29 16.86
N LEU A 60 -0.22 -21.21 17.59
CA LEU A 60 -0.60 -21.00 18.98
C LEU A 60 -2.01 -20.40 19.17
N ASP A 61 -2.69 -20.01 18.08
CA ASP A 61 -4.01 -19.35 18.09
C ASP A 61 -5.18 -20.29 18.48
N ARG A 62 -4.87 -21.54 18.87
CA ARG A 62 -5.88 -22.52 19.34
C ARG A 62 -6.27 -22.34 20.82
N PHE A 63 -5.54 -21.53 21.58
CA PHE A 63 -5.72 -21.47 23.04
C PHE A 63 -6.19 -20.11 23.59
N VAL A 64 -6.28 -19.04 22.80
CA VAL A 64 -6.68 -17.72 23.32
C VAL A 64 -7.62 -16.97 22.35
N GLY A 65 -8.94 -17.16 22.50
CA GLY A 65 -9.95 -16.24 21.99
C GLY A 65 -10.15 -16.19 20.46
N PRO A 66 -11.21 -15.51 19.97
CA PRO A 66 -11.59 -15.56 18.56
C PRO A 66 -10.55 -14.86 17.68
N LYS A 67 -9.90 -15.64 16.80
CA LYS A 67 -9.16 -15.27 15.58
C LYS A 67 -9.29 -13.79 15.22
N SER A 68 -8.52 -12.94 15.86
CA SER A 68 -8.46 -11.53 15.52
C SER A 68 -7.50 -11.45 14.35
N ALA A 69 -8.02 -11.42 13.13
CA ALA A 69 -7.19 -11.13 11.98
C ALA A 69 -6.49 -9.79 12.27
N ASN A 70 -5.15 -9.78 12.26
CA ASN A 70 -4.41 -8.59 12.64
C ASN A 70 -4.61 -7.56 11.51
N LYS A 71 -5.47 -6.60 11.78
CA LYS A 71 -5.80 -5.50 10.88
C LYS A 71 -4.86 -4.35 11.23
N TYR A 72 -4.05 -3.97 10.26
CA TYR A 72 -3.15 -2.84 10.35
C TYR A 72 -3.58 -1.77 9.36
N GLU A 73 -3.27 -0.52 9.67
CA GLU A 73 -3.42 0.59 8.75
C GLU A 73 -2.10 0.85 8.05
N PHE A 74 -2.13 1.00 6.74
CA PHE A 74 -0.95 1.37 5.96
C PHE A 74 -1.12 2.74 5.34
N LYS A 75 0.00 3.43 5.20
CA LYS A 75 0.15 4.64 4.41
C LYS A 75 1.34 4.46 3.48
N ILE A 76 1.11 4.59 2.18
CA ILE A 76 2.14 4.49 1.15
C ILE A 76 2.16 5.80 0.37
N GLU A 77 3.36 6.30 0.12
CA GLU A 77 3.59 7.47 -0.73
C GLU A 77 4.34 7.02 -1.98
N ILE A 78 3.81 7.34 -3.16
CA ILE A 78 4.36 6.93 -4.47
C ILE A 78 4.63 8.16 -5.30
N ASP A 79 5.85 8.31 -5.80
CA ASP A 79 6.19 9.34 -6.78
C ASP A 79 5.38 9.11 -8.07
N ALA A 80 4.51 10.05 -8.42
CA ALA A 80 3.62 9.94 -9.58
C ALA A 80 4.36 10.14 -10.92
N GLN A 81 5.59 10.64 -10.93
CA GLN A 81 6.38 10.77 -12.15
C GLN A 81 7.22 9.53 -12.42
N GLN A 82 7.72 8.89 -11.37
CA GLN A 82 8.60 7.73 -11.46
C GLN A 82 7.90 6.40 -11.20
N GLY A 83 6.72 6.41 -10.58
CA GLY A 83 6.01 5.21 -10.16
C GLY A 83 6.74 4.44 -9.05
N GLN A 84 7.53 5.13 -8.23
CA GLN A 84 8.33 4.50 -7.16
C GLN A 84 7.77 4.84 -5.79
N ILE A 85 7.80 3.86 -4.89
CA ILE A 85 7.42 4.06 -3.49
C ILE A 85 8.50 4.91 -2.84
N VAL A 86 8.14 6.11 -2.41
CA VAL A 86 9.02 7.05 -1.70
C VAL A 86 8.94 6.87 -0.19
N ASN A 87 7.79 6.44 0.32
CA ASN A 87 7.62 6.19 1.75
C ASN A 87 6.55 5.12 2.02
N TYR A 88 6.70 4.41 3.14
CA TYR A 88 5.76 3.40 3.60
C TYR A 88 5.74 3.36 5.13
N GLU A 89 4.53 3.43 5.70
CA GLU A 89 4.27 3.24 7.12
C GLU A 89 3.18 2.20 7.33
N LEU A 90 3.33 1.39 8.38
CA LEU A 90 2.34 0.44 8.88
C LEU A 90 2.12 0.66 10.37
N LYS A 91 0.86 0.72 10.80
CA LYS A 91 0.46 0.94 12.20
C LYS A 91 -0.61 -0.06 12.63
#